data_AF-A0A1E4RZQ3-F1
#
_entry.id   AF-A0A1E4RZQ3-F1
#
_cell.length_a   1.000
_cell.length_b   1.000
_cell.length_c   1.000
_cell.angle_alpha   90.00
_cell.angle_beta   90.00
_cell.angle_gamma   90.00
#
_symmetry.space_group_name_H-M   'P 1'
#
loop_
_entity.id
_entity.type
_entity.pdbx_description
1 polymer ?
#
loop_
_entity_poly.entity_id
_entity_poly.type
_entity_poly.pdbx_seq_one_letter_code
_entity_poly.pdbx_strand_id
1 'polypeptide(L)'
;MPVSYFAPVDSYDFHIYYHYKSPVSRREAVELKNKIVRDFRDEIDRDLIILKVLRNEEIRGPHITSYFEVDVEDPATFVKFFSWIQLNHGTLSVLVHPNTGDAFKDHTSHAAWLGEKLPLLLETLKGATAVPFSRDFGFPSRELIGKGFYDDYSQYSKRTVIRLLEQGPEDDFYQK
;
A
#
# COMPACT_ATOMS: atom_id res chain seq x y z
N MET A 1 6.42 -19.57 18.77
CA MET A 1 5.24 -19.68 17.89
C MET A 1 5.33 -18.53 16.90
N PRO A 2 5.12 -18.74 15.59
CA PRO A 2 4.97 -17.61 14.68
C PRO A 2 3.83 -16.73 15.19
N VAL A 3 4.07 -15.42 15.29
CA VAL A 3 3.06 -14.45 15.71
C VAL A 3 2.17 -14.21 14.49
N SER A 4 0.89 -14.55 14.58
CA SER A 4 -0.12 -14.26 13.55
C SER A 4 -1.06 -13.19 14.04
N TYR A 5 -1.78 -12.55 13.13
CA TYR A 5 -2.91 -11.72 13.52
C TYR A 5 -4.00 -12.58 14.18
N PHE A 6 -4.93 -11.91 14.84
CA PHE A 6 -6.10 -12.56 15.41
C PHE A 6 -7.03 -13.00 14.28
N ALA A 7 -7.36 -14.30 14.23
CA ALA A 7 -8.25 -14.83 13.20
C ALA A 7 -9.61 -14.11 13.21
N PRO A 8 -10.20 -13.79 12.05
CA PRO A 8 -9.81 -14.22 10.70
C PRO A 8 -8.93 -13.21 9.93
N VAL A 9 -8.18 -12.34 10.62
CA VAL A 9 -7.32 -11.35 9.94
C VAL A 9 -6.11 -12.03 9.30
N ASP A 10 -5.93 -11.81 8.00
CA ASP A 10 -4.78 -12.30 7.23
C ASP A 10 -3.67 -11.25 7.13
N SER A 11 -4.02 -9.99 6.89
CA SER A 11 -3.11 -8.84 6.78
C SER A 11 -3.83 -7.53 7.08
N TYR A 12 -3.12 -6.40 7.02
CA TYR A 12 -3.69 -5.05 7.08
C TYR A 12 -3.27 -4.20 5.90
N ASP A 13 -4.20 -3.41 5.38
CA ASP A 13 -3.94 -2.45 4.32
C ASP A 13 -4.02 -1.02 4.86
N PHE A 14 -3.07 -0.20 4.41
CA PHE A 14 -3.00 1.22 4.69
C PHE A 14 -3.13 1.97 3.38
N HIS A 15 -4.25 2.68 3.19
CA HIS A 15 -4.46 3.53 2.02
C HIS A 15 -4.14 4.98 2.38
N ILE A 16 -3.01 5.48 1.86
CA ILE A 16 -2.55 6.85 2.10
C ILE A 16 -3.07 7.73 0.97
N TYR A 17 -3.98 8.63 1.30
CA TYR A 17 -4.67 9.47 0.33
C TYR A 17 -3.94 10.78 0.07
N TYR A 18 -3.94 11.19 -1.20
CA TYR A 18 -3.43 12.47 -1.66
C TYR A 18 -4.30 13.00 -2.80
N HIS A 19 -4.11 14.26 -3.17
CA HIS A 19 -4.86 14.88 -4.27
C HIS A 19 -3.96 15.08 -5.49
N TYR A 20 -4.17 14.32 -6.58
CA TYR A 20 -3.27 14.37 -7.75
C TYR A 20 -3.19 15.74 -8.43
N LYS A 21 -4.28 16.54 -8.42
CA LYS A 21 -4.23 17.92 -8.97
C LYS A 21 -3.53 18.94 -8.06
N SER A 22 -3.19 18.57 -6.82
CA SER A 22 -2.47 19.45 -5.89
C SER A 22 -0.98 19.08 -5.91
N PRO A 23 -0.09 19.93 -6.46
CA PRO A 23 1.34 19.65 -6.49
C PRO A 23 1.94 19.53 -5.08
N VAL A 24 1.37 20.21 -4.09
CA VAL A 24 1.80 20.15 -2.69
C VAL A 24 1.45 18.78 -2.09
N SER A 25 0.19 18.36 -2.20
CA SER A 25 -0.26 17.06 -1.67
C SER A 25 0.44 15.90 -2.38
N ARG A 26 0.65 15.99 -3.70
CA ARG A 26 1.44 14.99 -4.44
C ARG A 26 2.88 14.90 -3.94
N ARG A 27 3.53 16.03 -3.69
CA ARG A 27 4.91 16.05 -3.21
C ARG A 27 5.02 15.41 -1.83
N GLU A 28 4.13 15.76 -0.92
CA GLU A 28 4.08 15.16 0.41
C GLU A 28 3.88 13.64 0.34
N ALA A 29 2.97 13.16 -0.54
CA ALA A 29 2.78 11.73 -0.75
C ALA A 29 4.02 11.03 -1.31
N VAL A 30 4.75 11.68 -2.24
CA VAL A 30 6.01 11.16 -2.77
C VAL A 30 7.09 11.10 -1.68
N GLU A 31 7.23 12.18 -0.90
CA GLU A 31 8.20 12.26 0.21
C GLU A 31 7.92 11.19 1.27
N LEU A 32 6.66 11.03 1.69
CA LEU A 32 6.26 9.99 2.64
C LEU A 32 6.53 8.58 2.10
N LYS A 33 6.15 8.32 0.85
CA LYS A 33 6.42 7.04 0.19
C LYS A 33 7.92 6.73 0.14
N ASN A 34 8.75 7.71 -0.24
CA ASN A 34 10.21 7.54 -0.26
C ASN A 34 10.77 7.30 1.16
N LYS A 35 10.17 7.92 2.17
CA LYS A 35 10.51 7.70 3.57
C LYS A 35 10.17 6.27 4.03
N ILE A 36 9.01 5.73 3.64
CA ILE A 36 8.62 4.32 3.90
C ILE A 36 9.66 3.37 3.31
N VAL A 37 9.97 3.56 2.03
CA VAL A 37 10.97 2.79 1.26
C VAL A 37 12.35 2.78 1.95
N ARG A 38 12.76 3.90 2.55
CA ARG A 38 14.02 4.01 3.28
C ARG A 38 13.96 3.38 4.67
N ASP A 39 12.94 3.69 5.45
CA ASP A 39 12.85 3.35 6.88
C ASP A 39 12.40 1.88 7.10
N PHE A 40 11.75 1.25 6.11
CA PHE A 40 11.23 -0.13 6.14
C PHE A 40 11.83 -1.05 5.05
N ARG A 41 13.06 -0.75 4.61
CA ARG A 41 13.73 -1.52 3.55
C ARG A 41 13.76 -3.02 3.86
N ASP A 42 14.13 -3.39 5.09
CA ASP A 42 14.27 -4.80 5.47
C ASP A 42 12.93 -5.54 5.48
N GLU A 43 11.84 -4.87 5.85
CA GLU A 43 10.49 -5.43 5.79
C GLU A 43 10.00 -5.58 4.35
N ILE A 44 10.29 -4.61 3.48
CA ILE A 44 9.99 -4.69 2.05
C ILE A 44 10.78 -5.82 1.39
N ASP A 45 12.08 -5.93 1.66
CA ASP A 45 12.95 -6.97 1.11
C ASP A 45 12.54 -8.39 1.52
N ARG A 46 11.77 -8.51 2.61
CA ARG A 46 11.25 -9.77 3.17
C ARG A 46 9.76 -9.99 2.88
N ASP A 47 9.15 -9.17 2.02
CA ASP A 47 7.73 -9.20 1.67
C ASP A 47 6.80 -9.09 2.90
N LEU A 48 7.24 -8.43 3.97
CA LEU A 48 6.42 -8.12 5.15
C LEU A 48 5.66 -6.81 4.99
N ILE A 49 6.18 -5.92 4.14
CA ILE A 49 5.53 -4.71 3.65
C ILE A 49 5.46 -4.76 2.13
N ILE A 50 4.25 -4.59 1.58
CA ILE A 50 4.03 -4.52 0.13
C ILE A 50 3.54 -3.11 -0.20
N LEU A 51 4.39 -2.30 -0.83
CA LEU A 51 4.03 -0.94 -1.24
C LEU A 51 3.44 -0.97 -2.66
N LYS A 52 2.19 -0.54 -2.82
CA LYS A 52 1.45 -0.52 -4.09
C LYS A 52 1.15 0.90 -4.54
N VAL A 53 1.37 1.18 -5.82
CA VAL A 53 1.10 2.50 -6.40
C VAL A 53 0.31 2.34 -7.70
N LEU A 54 -0.77 3.09 -7.86
CA LEU A 54 -1.66 3.01 -9.03
C LEU A 54 -0.91 3.29 -10.35
N ARG A 55 -1.15 2.47 -11.39
CA ARG A 55 -0.51 2.57 -12.71
C ARG A 55 -0.83 3.88 -13.46
N ASN A 56 -1.98 4.47 -13.17
CA ASN A 56 -2.48 5.68 -13.77
C ASN A 56 -3.25 6.48 -12.69
N GLU A 57 -3.80 7.63 -13.06
CA GLU A 57 -4.66 8.43 -12.18
C GLU A 57 -6.08 7.85 -12.02
N GLU A 58 -6.33 6.65 -12.56
CA GLU A 58 -7.62 5.99 -12.42
C GLU A 58 -7.74 5.40 -11.01
N ILE A 59 -8.64 6.00 -10.23
CA ILE A 59 -8.93 5.57 -8.87
C ILE A 59 -9.63 4.20 -8.93
N ARG A 60 -9.16 3.26 -8.12
CA ARG A 60 -9.67 1.87 -8.07
C ARG A 60 -10.38 1.62 -6.74
N GLY A 61 -11.26 0.62 -6.73
CA GLY A 61 -11.93 0.13 -5.51
C GLY A 61 -12.91 1.15 -4.92
N PRO A 62 -13.10 1.15 -3.59
CA PRO A 62 -14.02 2.06 -2.89
C PRO A 62 -13.49 3.49 -2.74
N HIS A 63 -12.31 3.79 -3.26
CA HIS A 63 -11.59 5.04 -3.02
C HIS A 63 -12.12 6.15 -3.94
N ILE A 64 -12.15 7.40 -3.47
CA ILE A 64 -12.64 8.56 -4.24
C ILE A 64 -11.56 9.59 -4.60
N THR A 65 -10.36 9.42 -4.07
CA THR A 65 -9.21 10.26 -4.37
C THR A 65 -8.00 9.36 -4.63
N SER A 66 -6.94 9.94 -5.18
CA SER A 66 -5.70 9.21 -5.42
C SER A 66 -5.10 8.71 -4.11
N TYR A 67 -4.51 7.52 -4.16
CA TYR A 67 -3.86 6.89 -3.02
C TYR A 67 -2.68 6.04 -3.48
N PHE A 68 -1.80 5.75 -2.54
CA PHE A 68 -0.96 4.57 -2.59
C PHE A 68 -1.31 3.68 -1.39
N GLU A 69 -1.00 2.41 -1.49
CA GLU A 69 -1.39 1.39 -0.51
C GLU A 69 -0.14 0.72 0.05
N VAL A 70 -0.19 0.39 1.34
CA VAL A 70 0.84 -0.37 2.03
C VAL A 70 0.17 -1.54 2.73
N ASP A 71 0.48 -2.75 2.28
CA ASP A 71 0.04 -3.98 2.96
C ASP A 71 1.06 -4.34 4.03
N VAL A 72 0.60 -4.86 5.15
CA VAL A 72 1.42 -5.33 6.25
C VAL A 72 1.05 -6.77 6.61
N GLU A 73 1.95 -7.70 6.31
CA GLU A 73 1.68 -9.14 6.32
C GLU A 73 1.80 -9.79 7.71
N ASP A 74 2.43 -9.13 8.70
CA ASP A 74 2.62 -9.71 10.03
C ASP A 74 2.44 -8.74 11.20
N PRO A 75 2.06 -9.23 12.40
CA PRO A 75 1.74 -8.38 13.54
C PRO A 75 2.89 -7.57 14.11
N ALA A 76 4.12 -8.08 14.06
CA ALA A 76 5.28 -7.35 14.58
C ALA A 76 5.58 -6.16 13.67
N THR A 77 5.51 -6.36 12.36
CA THR A 77 5.62 -5.29 11.37
C THR A 77 4.45 -4.32 11.48
N PHE A 78 3.22 -4.78 11.75
CA PHE A 78 2.08 -3.88 11.97
C PHE A 78 2.30 -2.92 13.12
N VAL A 79 2.74 -3.41 14.29
CA VAL A 79 2.98 -2.54 15.45
C VAL A 79 4.06 -1.51 15.11
N LYS A 80 5.14 -1.92 14.44
CA LYS A 80 6.22 -1.03 14.01
C LYS A 80 5.74 -0.01 12.98
N PHE A 81 5.03 -0.43 11.93
CA PHE A 81 4.56 0.42 10.86
C PHE A 81 3.45 1.37 11.34
N PHE A 82 2.47 0.88 12.09
CA PHE A 82 1.38 1.68 12.64
C PHE A 82 1.91 2.79 13.55
N SER A 83 2.82 2.47 14.48
CA SER A 83 3.43 3.49 15.36
C SER A 83 4.26 4.52 14.59
N TRP A 84 4.96 4.09 13.54
CA TRP A 84 5.71 5.00 12.67
C TRP A 84 4.77 5.90 11.84
N ILE A 85 3.75 5.35 11.17
CA ILE A 85 2.88 6.13 10.27
C ILE A 85 2.05 7.14 11.06
N GLN A 86 1.66 6.83 12.30
CA GLN A 86 1.05 7.78 13.23
C GLN A 86 1.87 9.06 13.43
N LEU A 87 3.20 8.96 13.36
CA LEU A 87 4.10 10.10 13.56
C LEU A 87 4.53 10.77 12.25
N ASN A 88 4.31 10.11 11.11
CA ASN A 88 4.93 10.49 9.83
C ASN A 88 3.93 10.78 8.72
N HIS A 89 2.63 10.52 8.90
CA HIS A 89 1.62 10.72 7.85
C HIS A 89 1.37 12.20 7.47
N GLY A 90 1.88 13.15 8.26
CA GLY A 90 1.79 14.58 7.95
C GLY A 90 0.33 15.03 7.85
N THR A 91 -0.03 15.67 6.74
CA THR A 91 -1.40 16.11 6.45
C THR A 91 -2.22 15.08 5.68
N LEU A 92 -1.63 13.93 5.31
CA LEU A 92 -2.28 12.91 4.51
C LEU A 92 -3.22 12.06 5.37
N SER A 93 -4.43 11.83 4.88
CA SER A 93 -5.37 10.89 5.49
C SER A 93 -4.95 9.45 5.22
N VAL A 94 -5.11 8.57 6.19
CA VAL A 94 -4.80 7.15 6.06
C VAL A 94 -5.99 6.31 6.51
N LEU A 95 -6.56 5.52 5.59
CA LEU A 95 -7.48 4.44 5.93
C LEU A 95 -6.66 3.22 6.30
N VAL A 96 -6.93 2.62 7.46
CA VAL A 96 -6.29 1.39 7.92
C VAL A 96 -7.38 0.34 8.10
N HIS A 97 -7.31 -0.80 7.42
CA HIS A 97 -8.27 -1.88 7.63
C HIS A 97 -7.62 -3.25 7.66
N PRO A 98 -8.18 -4.21 8.41
CA PRO A 98 -7.77 -5.60 8.30
C PRO A 98 -8.28 -6.22 6.99
N ASN A 99 -7.74 -7.37 6.62
CA ASN A 99 -8.30 -8.25 5.60
C ASN A 99 -8.86 -9.51 6.27
N THR A 100 -10.18 -9.62 6.35
CA THR A 100 -10.91 -10.72 7.03
C THR A 100 -11.71 -11.61 6.08
N GLY A 101 -11.71 -11.27 4.79
CA GLY A 101 -12.56 -11.88 3.76
C GLY A 101 -13.90 -11.15 3.54
N ASP A 102 -14.29 -10.23 4.43
CA ASP A 102 -15.50 -9.39 4.31
C ASP A 102 -15.08 -7.94 3.97
N ALA A 103 -14.78 -7.69 2.70
CA ALA A 103 -14.24 -6.41 2.23
C ALA A 103 -15.12 -5.22 2.63
N PHE A 104 -16.45 -5.40 2.64
CA PHE A 104 -17.36 -4.35 3.07
C PHE A 104 -17.16 -3.98 4.55
N LYS A 105 -17.12 -4.96 5.46
CA LYS A 105 -16.89 -4.68 6.88
C LYS A 105 -15.48 -4.18 7.15
N ASP A 106 -14.51 -4.73 6.45
CA ASP A 106 -13.10 -4.35 6.54
C ASP A 106 -12.94 -2.83 6.31
N HIS A 107 -13.52 -2.31 5.22
CA HIS A 107 -13.47 -0.88 4.90
C HIS A 107 -14.45 0.00 5.69
N THR A 108 -15.32 -0.58 6.53
CA THR A 108 -16.36 0.16 7.26
C THR A 108 -16.23 -0.02 8.77
N SER A 109 -16.83 -1.07 9.34
CA SER A 109 -16.90 -1.29 10.79
C SER A 109 -15.58 -1.74 11.41
N HIS A 110 -14.67 -2.32 10.63
CA HIS A 110 -13.35 -2.77 11.12
C HIS A 110 -12.24 -1.76 10.83
N ALA A 111 -12.53 -0.70 10.07
CA ALA A 111 -11.55 0.30 9.67
C ALA A 111 -11.20 1.27 10.80
N ALA A 112 -9.94 1.68 10.81
CA ALA A 112 -9.43 2.84 11.55
C ALA A 112 -8.97 3.93 10.57
N TRP A 113 -8.83 5.16 11.08
CA TRP A 113 -8.36 6.31 10.30
C TRP A 113 -7.31 7.09 11.06
N LEU A 114 -6.28 7.55 10.35
CA LEU A 114 -5.36 8.61 10.79
C LEU A 114 -5.62 9.87 9.96
N GLY A 115 -5.65 11.03 10.62
CA GLY A 115 -6.04 12.28 9.97
C GLY A 115 -7.55 12.37 9.70
N GLU A 116 -7.92 13.03 8.61
CA GLU A 116 -9.33 13.23 8.25
C GLU A 116 -9.93 11.99 7.58
N LYS A 117 -11.07 11.50 8.08
CA LYS A 117 -11.79 10.40 7.43
C LYS A 117 -12.41 10.87 6.11
N LEU A 118 -12.10 10.17 5.03
CA LEU A 118 -12.65 10.45 3.70
C LEU A 118 -13.87 9.57 3.38
N PRO A 119 -14.83 10.04 2.56
CA PRO A 119 -15.89 9.18 2.05
C PRO A 119 -15.36 8.07 1.14
N LEU A 120 -16.11 6.96 1.07
CA LEU A 120 -15.83 5.80 0.22
C LEU A 120 -17.06 5.43 -0.62
N LEU A 121 -16.84 4.91 -1.83
CA LEU A 121 -17.87 4.34 -2.73
C LEU A 121 -18.18 2.90 -2.33
N LEU A 122 -18.89 2.72 -1.22
CA LEU A 122 -19.14 1.41 -0.61
C LEU A 122 -19.94 0.44 -1.48
N GLU A 123 -20.67 0.93 -2.47
CA GLU A 123 -21.37 0.12 -3.47
C GLU A 123 -20.41 -0.76 -4.29
N THR A 124 -19.15 -0.34 -4.44
CA THR A 124 -18.11 -1.11 -5.14
C THR A 124 -17.67 -2.36 -4.36
N LEU A 125 -18.01 -2.46 -3.07
CA LEU A 125 -17.64 -3.57 -2.18
C LEU A 125 -18.76 -4.60 -1.99
N LYS A 126 -19.98 -4.33 -2.47
CA LYS A 126 -21.13 -5.22 -2.26
C LYS A 126 -20.92 -6.55 -2.97
N GLY A 127 -20.91 -7.64 -2.21
CA GLY A 127 -20.70 -9.00 -2.74
C GLY A 127 -19.26 -9.31 -3.11
N ALA A 128 -18.32 -8.38 -2.86
CA ALA A 128 -16.90 -8.66 -2.96
C ALA A 128 -16.46 -9.42 -1.71
N THR A 129 -16.05 -10.68 -1.88
CA THR A 129 -15.04 -11.24 -0.97
C THR A 129 -13.79 -10.41 -1.17
N ALA A 130 -13.04 -10.12 -0.11
CA ALA A 130 -11.68 -9.62 -0.28
C ALA A 130 -10.93 -10.66 -1.12
N VAL A 131 -10.79 -10.40 -2.43
CA VAL A 131 -9.89 -11.18 -3.25
C VAL A 131 -8.54 -10.72 -2.74
N PRO A 132 -7.67 -11.60 -2.23
CA PRO A 132 -6.32 -11.18 -1.90
C PRO A 132 -5.79 -10.49 -3.15
N PHE A 133 -5.56 -9.17 -3.05
CA PHE A 133 -4.80 -8.50 -4.08
C PHE A 133 -3.50 -9.29 -4.14
N SER A 134 -3.20 -9.95 -5.27
CA SER A 134 -2.18 -11.00 -5.22
C SER A 134 -0.86 -10.38 -4.79
N ARG A 135 -0.01 -11.17 -4.13
CA ARG A 135 1.35 -10.76 -3.75
C ARG A 135 2.20 -10.30 -4.95
N ASP A 136 1.70 -10.51 -6.17
CA ASP A 136 2.29 -10.03 -7.42
C ASP A 136 1.96 -8.56 -7.73
N PHE A 137 1.30 -7.83 -6.83
CA PHE A 137 0.96 -6.41 -6.97
C PHE A 137 1.79 -5.58 -5.97
N GLY A 138 2.71 -4.74 -6.44
CA GLY A 138 3.48 -3.82 -5.59
C GLY A 138 4.91 -3.58 -6.08
N PHE A 139 5.75 -2.96 -5.25
CA PHE A 139 7.19 -2.98 -5.46
C PHE A 139 7.67 -4.45 -5.48
N PRO A 140 8.35 -4.89 -6.55
CA PRO A 140 8.80 -6.27 -6.65
C PRO A 140 9.81 -6.58 -5.54
N SER A 141 9.71 -7.78 -4.95
CA SER A 141 10.71 -8.29 -4.01
C SER A 141 12.10 -8.30 -4.64
N ARG A 142 13.18 -8.30 -3.83
CA ARG A 142 14.55 -8.42 -4.38
C ARG A 142 14.75 -9.68 -5.20
N GLU A 143 14.03 -10.76 -4.86
CA GLU A 143 14.04 -11.99 -5.64
C GLU A 143 13.47 -11.76 -7.05
N LEU A 144 12.33 -11.07 -7.16
CA LEU A 144 11.73 -10.71 -8.44
C LEU A 144 12.63 -9.75 -9.23
N ILE A 145 13.19 -8.73 -8.56
CA ILE A 145 14.17 -7.82 -9.16
C ILE A 145 15.36 -8.60 -9.72
N GLY A 146 15.94 -9.52 -8.94
CA GLY A 146 17.06 -10.36 -9.35
C GLY A 146 16.73 -11.32 -10.51
N LYS A 147 15.45 -11.59 -10.78
CA LYS A 147 14.95 -12.34 -11.95
C LYS A 147 14.65 -11.45 -13.15
N GLY A 148 15.10 -10.19 -13.14
CA GLY A 148 14.93 -9.26 -14.27
C GLY A 148 13.53 -8.65 -14.34
N PHE A 149 12.86 -8.43 -13.19
CA PHE A 149 11.53 -7.81 -13.16
C PHE A 149 11.46 -6.48 -13.93
N TYR A 150 12.51 -5.66 -13.82
CA TYR A 150 12.60 -4.38 -14.52
C TYR A 150 13.03 -4.48 -15.99
N ASP A 151 13.49 -5.65 -16.45
CA ASP A 151 14.01 -5.83 -17.81
C ASP A 151 12.89 -5.98 -18.85
N ASP A 152 11.76 -6.57 -18.45
CA ASP A 152 10.54 -6.60 -19.25
C ASP A 152 9.31 -6.75 -18.32
N TYR A 153 8.50 -5.71 -18.26
CA TYR A 153 7.28 -5.65 -17.44
C TYR A 153 6.13 -6.52 -17.99
N SER A 154 6.23 -7.03 -19.21
CA SER A 154 5.15 -7.78 -19.88
C SER A 154 5.10 -9.26 -19.49
N GLN A 155 6.23 -9.80 -19.02
CA GLN A 155 6.41 -11.19 -18.59
C GLN A 155 5.92 -11.44 -17.15
N TYR A 156 5.75 -10.39 -16.36
CA TYR A 156 5.06 -10.44 -15.07
C TYR A 156 3.63 -9.97 -15.27
N SER A 157 2.66 -10.64 -14.63
CA SER A 157 1.24 -10.49 -14.98
C SER A 157 0.85 -9.00 -15.04
N LYS A 158 -0.04 -8.61 -15.98
CA LYS A 158 -0.56 -7.23 -16.23
C LYS A 158 -1.13 -6.50 -15.00
N ARG A 159 -1.10 -7.20 -13.87
CA ARG A 159 -1.53 -6.87 -12.54
C ARG A 159 -0.40 -6.35 -11.66
N THR A 160 0.88 -6.50 -12.03
CA THR A 160 1.97 -5.86 -11.29
C THR A 160 1.95 -4.36 -11.53
N VAL A 161 1.56 -3.59 -10.51
CA VAL A 161 1.27 -2.16 -10.64
C VAL A 161 2.52 -1.35 -10.28
N ILE A 162 3.12 -0.70 -11.27
CA ILE A 162 4.06 0.40 -11.04
C ILE A 162 3.64 1.57 -11.95
N ARG A 163 3.02 2.60 -11.37
CA ARG A 163 3.40 3.98 -11.75
C ARG A 163 4.24 4.48 -10.61
N LEU A 164 5.49 4.78 -10.90
CA LEU A 164 6.24 5.67 -10.06
C LEU A 164 5.41 6.97 -9.98
N LEU A 165 5.09 7.46 -8.78
CA LEU A 165 4.70 8.87 -8.63
C LEU A 165 5.81 9.84 -9.11
N GLU A 166 6.96 9.24 -9.43
CA GLU A 166 8.24 9.62 -10.04
C GLU A 166 9.24 10.38 -9.14
N GLN A 167 10.56 10.08 -9.21
CA GLN A 167 11.27 9.18 -10.16
C GLN A 167 11.82 7.87 -9.56
N GLY A 168 11.91 6.85 -10.42
CA GLY A 168 12.53 5.55 -10.14
C GLY A 168 13.99 5.51 -10.59
N PRO A 169 14.65 4.34 -10.60
CA PRO A 169 16.07 4.11 -10.99
C PRO A 169 16.46 4.70 -12.35
N GLU A 170 16.61 6.00 -12.50
CA GLU A 170 17.75 6.77 -11.97
C GLU A 170 17.76 7.23 -10.47
N ASP A 171 16.94 6.69 -9.55
CA ASP A 171 17.14 6.66 -8.07
C ASP A 171 17.81 5.34 -7.53
N ASP A 172 18.62 4.69 -8.38
CA ASP A 172 19.66 3.65 -8.18
C ASP A 172 19.43 2.56 -7.10
N PHE A 173 18.44 1.68 -7.30
CA PHE A 173 18.11 0.55 -6.40
C PHE A 173 18.02 0.92 -4.92
N TYR A 174 17.40 2.06 -4.59
CA TYR A 174 17.34 2.69 -3.26
C TYR A 174 18.58 3.56 -2.89
N GLN A 175 19.38 3.92 -3.91
CA GLN A 175 20.59 4.77 -4.04
C GLN A 175 22.02 4.20 -3.86
N LYS A 176 22.23 2.90 -3.53
CA LYS A 176 23.50 2.12 -3.68
C LYS A 176 23.33 0.66 -3.25
#